data_AF-A0A6N9SHP0-F1
#
_entry.id   AF-A0A6N9SHP0-F1
#
_cell.length_a   1.000
_cell.length_b   1.000
_cell.length_c   1.000
_cell.angle_alpha   90.00
_cell.angle_beta   90.00
_cell.angle_gamma   90.00
#
_symmetry.space_group_name_H-M   'P 1'
#
loop_
_entity.id
_entity.type
_entity.pdbx_description
1 polymer ?
#
loop_
_entity_poly.entity_id
_entity_poly.type
_entity_poly.pdbx_seq_one_letter_code
_entity_poly.pdbx_strand_id
1 'polypeptide(L)'
;MAYTATVIPVMIASPGDVTEERRIIREVIHEWNDINSALSKVMLIPVGWETHTSPELGMRPQELINQRLLVDCDLLIGAFWTRLGSPTGDEASGTVEEIHKHLDAGKPAMIYFSSKPVVLDTVDMGQYDALKAFKQECMQQGLIETFNESTDFKHKLYKQLTLTLTNNSYLKNIINSYRSEETDNLKQESPKMLLSEDAIFVLKMACEDESGGILILEHLDGTDIHVGGQSLGGGNAREVAKWKSALDELKSNELISSRDYKGVQFEVTHKGWTLFESLKNK
;
A
#
# COMPACT_ATOMS: atom_id res chain seq x y z
N MET A 1 -2.81 -18.68 -8.80
CA MET A 1 -3.23 -17.47 -9.54
C MET A 1 -2.25 -16.36 -9.20
N ALA A 2 -1.89 -15.51 -10.16
CA ALA A 2 -1.05 -14.34 -9.88
C ALA A 2 -1.84 -13.28 -9.11
N TYR A 3 -1.17 -12.52 -8.25
CA TYR A 3 -1.74 -11.38 -7.53
C TYR A 3 -0.68 -10.29 -7.33
N THR A 4 -1.13 -9.04 -7.25
CA THR A 4 -0.30 -7.90 -6.84
C THR A 4 -0.22 -7.86 -5.32
N ALA A 5 0.95 -7.53 -4.78
CA ALA A 5 1.16 -7.37 -3.34
C ALA A 5 2.17 -6.26 -3.04
N THR A 6 1.97 -5.57 -1.92
CA THR A 6 2.94 -4.67 -1.32
C THR A 6 4.06 -5.49 -0.68
N VAL A 7 5.31 -5.24 -1.09
CA VAL A 7 6.48 -5.95 -0.56
C VAL A 7 7.13 -5.10 0.52
N ILE A 8 7.25 -5.64 1.74
CA ILE A 8 7.86 -5.01 2.90
C ILE A 8 9.25 -5.64 3.11
N PRO A 9 10.34 -4.88 2.95
CA PRO A 9 11.68 -5.37 3.24
C PRO A 9 11.90 -5.52 4.75
N VAL A 10 12.37 -6.70 5.16
CA VAL A 10 12.62 -7.06 6.55
C VAL A 10 14.10 -7.29 6.76
N MET A 11 14.78 -6.37 7.44
CA MET A 11 16.20 -6.49 7.74
C MET A 11 16.43 -7.46 8.89
N ILE A 12 17.40 -8.37 8.72
CA ILE A 12 17.81 -9.31 9.76
C ILE A 12 19.15 -8.86 10.36
N ALA A 13 19.08 -8.28 11.55
CA ALA A 13 20.22 -7.78 12.31
C ALA A 13 20.69 -8.87 13.28
N SER A 14 21.79 -9.55 12.95
CA SER A 14 22.27 -10.66 13.79
C SER A 14 23.79 -10.77 13.76
N PRO A 15 24.45 -10.99 14.92
CA PRO A 15 25.87 -11.33 14.93
C PRO A 15 26.13 -12.69 14.29
N GLY A 16 27.41 -13.03 14.11
CA GLY A 16 27.82 -14.28 13.43
C GLY A 16 27.58 -15.57 14.22
N ASP A 17 27.28 -15.51 15.52
CA ASP A 17 27.08 -16.67 16.41
C ASP A 17 25.63 -17.19 16.45
N VAL A 18 24.71 -16.59 15.69
CA VAL A 18 23.27 -16.90 15.69
C VAL A 18 22.74 -17.33 14.31
N THR A 19 23.53 -18.16 13.61
CA THR A 19 23.19 -18.66 12.26
C THR A 19 21.86 -19.41 12.22
N GLU A 20 21.57 -20.17 13.27
CA GLU A 20 20.33 -20.95 13.38
C GLU A 20 19.11 -20.05 13.55
N GLU A 21 19.20 -19.04 14.42
CA GLU A 21 18.16 -18.03 14.60
C GLU A 21 17.91 -17.26 13.30
N ARG A 22 18.97 -16.90 12.58
CA ARG A 22 18.86 -16.25 11.27
C ARG A 22 18.11 -17.12 10.26
N ARG A 23 18.38 -18.43 10.23
CA ARG A 23 17.64 -19.39 9.40
C ARG A 23 16.16 -19.44 9.79
N ILE A 24 15.86 -19.53 11.09
CA ILE A 24 14.49 -19.56 11.60
C ILE A 24 13.72 -18.29 11.23
N ILE A 25 14.35 -17.11 11.31
CA ILE A 25 13.70 -15.85 10.91
C ILE A 25 13.26 -15.91 9.44
N ARG A 26 14.14 -16.36 8.54
CA ARG A 26 13.81 -16.50 7.12
C ARG A 26 12.68 -17.51 6.91
N GLU A 27 12.73 -18.66 7.59
CA GLU A 27 11.68 -19.67 7.50
C GLU A 27 10.32 -19.16 7.96
N VAL A 28 10.28 -18.42 9.06
CA VAL A 28 9.05 -17.80 9.56
C VAL A 28 8.51 -16.77 8.56
N ILE A 29 9.37 -15.97 7.94
CA ILE A 29 8.97 -15.02 6.91
C ILE A 29 8.37 -15.75 5.70
N HIS A 30 9.01 -16.82 5.22
CA HIS A 30 8.48 -17.64 4.12
C HIS A 30 7.14 -18.28 4.47
N GLU A 31 7.05 -18.91 5.65
CA GLU A 31 5.81 -19.53 6.14
C GLU A 31 4.68 -18.50 6.28
N TRP A 32 5.00 -17.30 6.79
CA TRP A 32 4.03 -16.22 6.89
C TRP A 32 3.53 -15.78 5.52
N ASN A 33 4.43 -15.64 4.54
CA ASN A 33 4.04 -15.30 3.17
C ASN A 33 3.13 -16.37 2.57
N ASP A 34 3.50 -17.65 2.67
CA ASP A 34 2.72 -18.75 2.09
C ASP A 34 1.27 -18.79 2.58
N ILE A 35 1.06 -18.46 3.86
CA ILE A 35 -0.27 -18.47 4.49
C ILE A 35 -1.03 -17.17 4.23
N ASN A 36 -0.37 -16.01 4.34
CA ASN A 36 -1.05 -14.73 4.47
C ASN A 36 -1.04 -13.88 3.20
N SER A 37 -0.02 -14.00 2.34
CA SER A 37 0.25 -12.99 1.31
C SER A 37 -0.85 -12.86 0.27
N ALA A 38 -1.47 -13.98 -0.13
CA ALA A 38 -2.53 -13.98 -1.13
C ALA A 38 -3.79 -13.22 -0.65
N LEU A 39 -4.09 -13.28 0.64
CA LEU A 39 -5.25 -12.62 1.25
C LEU A 39 -4.92 -11.19 1.70
N SER A 40 -3.78 -11.01 2.37
CA SER A 40 -3.35 -9.71 2.89
C SER A 40 -2.90 -8.75 1.79
N LYS A 41 -2.49 -9.27 0.62
CA LYS A 41 -1.77 -8.53 -0.43
C LYS A 41 -0.48 -7.91 0.08
N VAL A 42 0.14 -8.54 1.09
CA VAL A 42 1.41 -8.14 1.67
C VAL A 42 2.37 -9.29 1.58
N MET A 43 3.59 -9.02 1.13
CA MET A 43 4.70 -9.97 1.15
C MET A 43 5.87 -9.38 1.94
N LEU A 44 6.57 -10.23 2.66
CA LEU A 44 7.78 -9.87 3.39
C LEU A 44 9.00 -10.41 2.63
N ILE A 45 10.02 -9.58 2.43
CA ILE A 45 11.28 -10.04 1.83
C ILE A 45 12.41 -9.95 2.87
N PRO A 46 13.06 -11.07 3.24
CA PRO A 46 14.16 -11.04 4.17
C PRO A 46 15.40 -10.43 3.49
N VAL A 47 15.95 -9.40 4.11
CA VAL A 47 17.13 -8.66 3.67
C VAL A 47 18.27 -8.97 4.64
N GLY A 48 19.42 -9.37 4.11
CA GLY A 48 20.66 -9.50 4.88
C GLY A 48 21.89 -9.19 4.03
N TRP A 49 23.02 -8.99 4.69
CA TRP A 49 24.31 -8.70 4.02
C TRP A 49 24.74 -9.80 3.04
N GLU A 50 24.32 -11.05 3.23
CA GLU A 50 24.64 -12.17 2.35
C GLU A 50 23.87 -12.14 1.02
N THR A 51 22.65 -11.59 1.00
CA THR A 51 21.72 -11.72 -0.12
C THR A 51 21.69 -10.51 -1.06
N HIS A 52 22.30 -9.38 -0.67
CA HIS A 52 22.28 -8.14 -1.46
C HIS A 52 23.65 -7.60 -1.86
N THR A 53 24.71 -8.37 -1.59
CA THR A 53 26.05 -8.05 -2.07
C THR A 53 26.29 -8.73 -3.41
N SER A 54 26.01 -8.03 -4.51
CA SER A 54 26.44 -8.46 -5.85
C SER A 54 27.95 -8.23 -6.01
N PRO A 55 28.74 -9.19 -6.52
CA PRO A 55 30.16 -8.96 -6.82
C PRO A 55 30.28 -7.99 -8.01
N GLU A 56 30.60 -6.73 -7.73
CA GLU A 56 30.90 -5.69 -8.73
C GLU A 56 32.37 -5.27 -8.64
N LEU A 57 33.08 -5.31 -9.78
CA LEU A 57 34.46 -4.84 -9.91
C LEU A 57 34.47 -3.34 -10.25
N GLY A 58 35.12 -2.51 -9.44
CA GLY A 58 35.41 -1.10 -9.79
C GLY A 58 35.20 -0.06 -8.69
N MET A 59 34.67 -0.43 -7.52
CA MET A 59 34.49 0.48 -6.38
C MET A 59 35.16 -0.09 -5.12
N ARG A 60 35.59 0.78 -4.20
CA ARG A 60 36.24 0.37 -2.94
C ARG A 60 35.24 -0.44 -2.09
N PRO A 61 35.59 -1.66 -1.62
CA PRO A 61 34.66 -2.58 -0.97
C PRO A 61 33.93 -2.01 0.26
N GLN A 62 34.58 -1.15 1.05
CA GLN A 62 34.02 -0.63 2.30
C GLN A 62 32.93 0.45 2.09
N GLU A 63 33.03 1.27 1.02
CA GLU A 63 32.04 2.32 0.74
C GLU A 63 30.78 1.74 0.06
N LEU A 64 30.95 0.70 -0.76
CA LEU A 64 29.88 -0.01 -1.45
C LEU A 64 28.98 -0.80 -0.48
N ILE A 65 29.59 -1.40 0.54
CA ILE A 65 28.92 -2.11 1.63
C ILE A 65 28.08 -1.10 2.44
N ASN A 66 28.68 0.02 2.88
CA ASN A 66 27.96 1.02 3.67
C ASN A 66 26.84 1.76 2.89
N GLN A 67 27.02 2.01 1.59
CA GLN A 67 25.97 2.64 0.75
C GLN A 67 24.82 1.69 0.39
N ARG A 68 25.05 0.37 0.38
CA ARG A 68 24.01 -0.64 0.09
C ARG A 68 23.38 -1.27 1.34
N LEU A 69 24.03 -1.18 2.51
CA LEU A 69 23.51 -1.63 3.82
C LEU A 69 22.62 -0.60 4.51
N LEU A 70 22.54 0.63 4.02
CA LEU A 70 21.38 1.49 4.23
C LEU A 70 20.22 0.95 3.40
N VAL A 71 19.81 -0.29 3.67
CA VAL A 71 18.58 -0.81 3.09
C VAL A 71 17.46 -0.06 3.78
N ASP A 72 16.70 0.70 2.99
CA ASP A 72 15.39 1.21 3.37
C ASP A 72 14.48 0.00 3.64
N CYS A 73 14.60 -0.55 4.85
CA CYS A 73 13.71 -1.57 5.36
C CYS A 73 12.63 -0.90 6.20
N ASP A 74 11.46 -1.53 6.25
CA ASP A 74 10.31 -1.02 7.00
C ASP A 74 10.14 -1.77 8.33
N LEU A 75 10.82 -2.91 8.47
CA LEU A 75 10.85 -3.74 9.66
C LEU A 75 12.26 -4.29 9.88
N LEU A 76 12.71 -4.27 11.12
CA LEU A 76 13.97 -4.90 11.53
C LEU A 76 13.67 -6.05 12.50
N ILE A 77 14.35 -7.17 12.34
CA ILE A 77 14.33 -8.30 13.28
C ILE A 77 15.76 -8.54 13.76
N GLY A 78 15.98 -8.29 15.05
CA GLY A 78 17.26 -8.49 15.73
C GLY A 78 17.28 -9.79 16.52
N ALA A 79 18.33 -10.60 16.38
CA ALA A 79 18.52 -11.79 17.21
C ALA A 79 19.95 -11.82 17.77
N PHE A 80 20.05 -12.04 19.08
CA PHE A 80 21.33 -12.03 19.80
C PHE A 80 21.45 -13.23 20.74
N TRP A 81 22.68 -13.69 20.99
CA TRP A 81 22.95 -14.76 21.94
C TRP A 81 24.08 -14.43 22.91
N THR A 82 25.34 -14.59 22.51
CA THR A 82 26.50 -14.36 23.40
C THR A 82 27.33 -13.17 22.98
N ARG A 83 27.12 -12.70 21.74
CA ARG A 83 27.87 -11.60 21.15
C ARG A 83 26.93 -10.45 20.76
N LEU A 84 27.48 -9.25 20.75
CA LEU A 84 26.81 -8.06 20.21
C LEU A 84 27.25 -7.81 18.75
N GLY A 85 28.47 -8.23 18.40
CA GLY A 85 29.07 -8.07 17.09
C GLY A 85 30.38 -7.29 17.15
N SER A 86 31.03 -7.15 15.99
CA SER A 86 32.31 -6.43 15.91
C SER A 86 32.08 -4.92 16.01
N PRO A 87 32.86 -4.19 16.82
CA PRO A 87 32.73 -2.75 16.95
C PRO A 87 32.97 -2.05 15.60
N THR A 88 32.09 -1.11 15.27
CA THR A 88 32.26 -0.18 14.15
C THR A 88 32.71 1.17 14.71
N GLY A 89 33.47 1.95 13.96
CA GLY A 89 34.28 3.09 14.47
C GLY A 89 33.64 3.93 15.60
N ASP A 90 32.36 4.26 15.49
CA ASP A 90 31.63 5.12 16.43
C ASP A 90 30.65 4.37 17.37
N GLU A 91 30.43 3.06 17.21
CA GLU A 91 29.41 2.28 17.91
C GLU A 91 29.88 0.92 18.43
N ALA A 92 29.17 0.39 19.44
CA ALA A 92 29.55 -0.86 20.11
C ALA A 92 29.54 -2.09 19.17
N SER A 93 28.74 -2.03 18.10
CA SER A 93 28.67 -3.04 17.03
C SER A 93 27.97 -2.44 15.82
N GLY A 94 28.37 -2.85 14.61
CA GLY A 94 27.65 -2.47 13.39
C GLY A 94 26.15 -2.84 13.43
N THR A 95 25.80 -3.95 14.09
CA THR A 95 24.40 -4.37 14.26
C THR A 95 23.63 -3.43 15.19
N VAL A 96 24.29 -2.84 16.19
CA VAL A 96 23.66 -1.87 17.11
C VAL A 96 23.45 -0.54 16.40
N GLU A 97 24.45 -0.08 15.65
CA GLU A 97 24.37 1.11 14.81
C GLU A 97 23.18 1.04 13.84
N GLU A 98 22.99 -0.11 13.18
CA GLU A 98 21.86 -0.36 12.29
C GLU A 98 20.50 -0.29 13.03
N ILE A 99 20.42 -0.86 14.24
CA ILE A 99 19.20 -0.83 15.06
C ILE A 99 18.87 0.59 15.50
N HIS A 100 19.86 1.36 15.99
CA HIS A 100 19.65 2.74 16.41
C HIS A 100 19.17 3.61 15.24
N LYS A 101 19.84 3.52 14.08
CA LYS A 101 19.41 4.23 12.87
C LYS A 101 17.98 3.89 12.46
N HIS A 102 17.59 2.62 12.57
CA HIS A 102 16.23 2.17 12.23
C HIS A 102 15.17 2.68 13.20
N LEU A 103 15.48 2.68 14.50
CA LEU A 103 14.60 3.21 15.54
C LEU A 103 14.47 4.74 15.47
N ASP A 104 15.56 5.45 15.22
CA ASP A 104 15.58 6.91 15.03
C ASP A 104 14.75 7.36 13.82
N ALA A 105 14.66 6.50 12.79
CA ALA A 105 13.77 6.70 11.65
C ALA A 105 12.28 6.46 11.97
N GLY A 106 11.94 6.09 13.21
CA GLY A 106 10.57 5.83 13.66
C GLY A 106 10.01 4.48 13.18
N LYS A 107 10.87 3.58 12.72
CA LYS A 107 10.48 2.29 12.15
C LYS A 107 10.51 1.18 13.22
N PRO A 108 9.61 0.19 13.16
CA PRO A 108 9.57 -0.88 14.15
C PRO A 108 10.77 -1.82 14.05
N ALA A 109 11.30 -2.19 15.23
CA ALA A 109 12.28 -3.26 15.39
C ALA A 109 11.75 -4.33 16.37
N MET A 110 12.00 -5.60 16.05
CA MET A 110 11.67 -6.75 16.90
C MET A 110 12.96 -7.38 17.39
N ILE A 111 13.29 -7.23 18.68
CA ILE A 111 14.57 -7.65 19.23
C ILE A 111 14.41 -8.87 20.13
N TYR A 112 15.21 -9.90 19.85
CA TYR A 112 15.17 -11.20 20.50
C TYR A 112 16.52 -11.57 21.11
N PHE A 113 16.49 -12.07 22.35
CA PHE A 113 17.67 -12.54 23.06
C PHE A 113 17.55 -14.03 23.40
N SER A 114 18.51 -14.81 22.91
CA SER A 114 18.67 -16.23 23.25
C SER A 114 19.18 -16.37 24.68
N SER A 115 18.52 -17.22 25.46
CA SER A 115 18.95 -17.67 26.78
C SER A 115 19.41 -19.13 26.76
N LYS A 116 19.84 -19.64 25.59
CA LYS A 116 20.42 -20.98 25.45
C LYS A 116 21.67 -21.13 26.33
N PRO A 117 21.85 -22.27 27.02
CA PRO A 117 23.06 -22.52 27.81
C PRO A 117 24.32 -22.42 26.95
N VAL A 118 25.38 -21.83 27.50
CA VAL A 118 26.68 -21.69 26.83
C VAL A 118 27.81 -22.09 27.78
N VAL A 119 28.87 -22.66 27.23
CA VAL A 119 30.11 -22.91 27.98
C VAL A 119 30.82 -21.58 28.17
N LEU A 120 30.95 -21.12 29.42
CA LEU A 120 31.50 -19.79 29.75
C LEU A 120 32.89 -19.54 29.15
N ASP A 121 33.73 -20.57 29.05
CA ASP A 121 35.08 -20.48 28.47
C ASP A 121 35.09 -20.12 26.97
N THR A 122 33.97 -20.32 26.27
CA THR A 122 33.80 -19.96 24.85
C THR A 122 33.23 -18.56 24.65
N VAL A 123 32.82 -17.90 25.73
CA VAL A 123 32.19 -16.57 25.71
C VAL A 123 33.25 -15.50 25.87
N ASP A 124 33.26 -14.56 24.94
CA ASP A 124 33.99 -13.31 25.13
C ASP A 124 33.22 -12.44 26.14
N MET A 125 33.76 -12.34 27.35
CA MET A 125 33.12 -11.61 28.45
C MET A 125 32.90 -10.12 28.11
N GLY A 126 33.79 -9.50 27.32
CA GLY A 126 33.61 -8.11 26.91
C GLY A 126 32.41 -7.93 25.97
N GLN A 127 32.27 -8.84 25.00
CA GLN A 127 31.10 -8.88 24.11
C GLN A 127 29.80 -9.20 24.87
N TYR A 128 29.87 -10.09 25.86
CA TYR A 128 28.72 -10.48 26.65
C TYR A 128 28.24 -9.36 27.59
N ASP A 129 29.17 -8.61 28.19
CA ASP A 129 28.82 -7.45 29.01
C ASP A 129 28.28 -6.29 28.16
N ALA A 130 28.82 -6.07 26.96
CA ALA A 130 28.24 -5.14 25.99
C ALA A 130 26.82 -5.56 25.58
N LEU A 131 26.59 -6.85 25.35
CA LEU A 131 25.26 -7.39 25.05
C LEU A 131 24.27 -7.18 26.21
N LYS A 132 24.71 -7.35 27.46
CA LYS A 132 23.86 -7.04 28.63
C LYS A 132 23.51 -5.57 28.70
N ALA A 133 24.47 -4.67 28.45
CA ALA A 133 24.23 -3.24 28.43
C ALA A 133 23.20 -2.86 27.35
N PHE A 134 23.39 -3.37 26.13
CA PHE A 134 22.44 -3.19 25.03
C PHE A 134 21.05 -3.75 25.36
N LYS A 135 20.98 -4.93 25.98
CA LYS A 135 19.71 -5.50 26.44
C LYS A 135 18.98 -4.56 27.41
N GLN A 136 19.70 -3.97 28.38
CA GLN A 136 19.11 -3.01 29.33
C GLN A 136 18.62 -1.75 28.63
N GLU A 137 19.38 -1.24 27.65
CA GLU A 137 18.99 -0.11 26.82
C GLU A 137 17.70 -0.40 26.03
N CYS A 138 17.62 -1.54 25.34
CA CYS A 138 16.41 -1.93 24.62
C CYS A 138 15.19 -2.07 25.55
N MET A 139 15.38 -2.54 26.79
CA MET A 139 14.29 -2.62 27.78
C MET A 139 13.78 -1.24 28.23
N GLN A 140 14.60 -0.20 28.14
CA GLN A 140 14.16 1.18 28.42
C GLN A 140 13.40 1.79 27.23
N GLN A 141 13.78 1.42 26.01
CA GLN A 141 13.17 1.94 24.78
C GLN A 141 11.91 1.17 24.35
N GLY A 142 11.72 -0.07 24.80
CA GLY A 142 10.55 -0.86 24.42
C GLY A 142 10.50 -2.27 24.98
N LEU A 143 9.69 -3.12 24.32
CA LEU A 143 9.53 -4.53 24.67
C LEU A 143 10.54 -5.37 23.90
N ILE A 144 11.30 -6.18 24.65
CA ILE A 144 12.18 -7.21 24.10
C ILE A 144 11.60 -8.59 24.38
N GLU A 145 11.99 -9.59 23.59
CA GLU A 145 11.60 -10.98 23.82
C GLU A 145 12.81 -11.86 24.10
N THR A 146 12.59 -12.91 24.89
CA THR A 146 13.61 -13.92 25.19
C THR A 146 13.14 -15.32 24.82
N PHE A 147 14.07 -16.18 24.43
CA PHE A 147 13.77 -17.57 24.07
C PHE A 147 14.92 -18.48 24.47
N ASN A 148 14.62 -19.73 24.83
CA ASN A 148 15.63 -20.73 25.22
C ASN A 148 15.74 -21.87 24.20
N GLU A 149 14.79 -22.02 23.28
CA GLU A 149 14.73 -23.08 22.29
C GLU A 149 14.37 -22.54 20.91
N SER A 150 14.89 -23.18 19.86
CA SER A 150 14.62 -22.79 18.47
C SER A 150 13.13 -22.89 18.11
N THR A 151 12.43 -23.90 18.63
CA THR A 151 11.00 -24.09 18.39
C THR A 151 10.16 -22.99 19.03
N ASP A 152 10.46 -22.65 20.29
CA ASP A 152 9.82 -21.54 21.00
C ASP A 152 10.05 -20.21 20.27
N PHE A 153 11.30 -19.96 19.82
CA PHE A 153 11.63 -18.80 19.02
C PHE A 153 10.78 -18.72 17.74
N LYS A 154 10.68 -19.81 16.98
CA LYS A 154 9.86 -19.89 15.76
C LYS A 154 8.41 -19.51 16.03
N HIS A 155 7.79 -20.11 17.05
CA HIS A 155 6.39 -19.85 17.39
C HIS A 155 6.16 -18.41 17.86
N LYS A 156 7.03 -17.88 18.73
CA LYS A 156 6.97 -16.50 19.21
C LYS A 156 7.11 -15.52 18.05
N LEU A 157 8.13 -15.72 17.21
CA LEU A 157 8.40 -14.86 16.07
C LEU A 157 7.20 -14.82 15.11
N TYR A 158 6.65 -15.97 14.72
CA TYR A 158 5.50 -16.01 13.80
C TYR A 158 4.30 -15.22 14.34
N LYS A 159 3.96 -15.47 15.62
CA LYS A 159 2.85 -14.78 16.30
C LYS A 159 3.10 -13.28 16.38
N GLN A 160 4.28 -12.88 16.84
CA GLN A 160 4.62 -11.47 17.08
C GLN A 160 4.77 -10.73 15.75
N LEU A 161 5.34 -11.34 14.71
CA LEU A 161 5.42 -10.77 13.37
C LEU A 161 4.03 -10.42 12.84
N THR A 162 3.08 -11.36 12.97
CA THR A 162 1.68 -11.14 12.57
C THR A 162 1.05 -9.99 13.34
N LEU A 163 1.28 -9.92 14.66
CA LEU A 163 0.77 -8.82 15.50
C LEU A 163 1.42 -7.48 15.13
N THR A 164 2.71 -7.44 14.88
CA THR A 164 3.46 -6.24 14.49
C THR A 164 2.92 -5.68 13.18
N LEU A 165 2.76 -6.52 12.16
CA LEU A 165 2.19 -6.12 10.87
C LEU A 165 0.75 -5.60 11.01
N THR A 166 -0.02 -6.18 11.94
CA THR A 166 -1.43 -5.84 12.13
C THR A 166 -1.66 -4.66 13.06
N ASN A 167 -0.73 -4.32 13.96
CA ASN A 167 -0.97 -3.33 15.02
C ASN A 167 -0.06 -2.11 14.95
N ASN A 168 1.13 -2.22 14.37
CA ASN A 168 2.07 -1.11 14.28
C ASN A 168 1.55 -0.04 13.31
N SER A 169 1.51 1.23 13.76
CA SER A 169 0.96 2.34 12.99
C SER A 169 1.75 2.64 11.71
N TYR A 170 3.09 2.57 11.77
CA TYR A 170 3.95 2.78 10.61
C TYR A 170 3.67 1.75 9.51
N LEU A 171 3.69 0.46 9.86
CA LEU A 171 3.42 -0.62 8.90
C LEU A 171 1.98 -0.58 8.38
N LYS A 172 1.00 -0.28 9.23
CA LYS A 172 -0.39 -0.05 8.80
C LYS A 172 -0.48 1.05 7.77
N ASN A 173 0.20 2.18 8.01
CA ASN A 173 0.15 3.31 7.10
C ASN A 173 0.74 2.95 5.74
N ILE A 174 1.86 2.23 5.69
CA ILE A 174 2.45 1.72 4.44
C ILE A 174 1.48 0.79 3.73
N ILE A 175 0.98 -0.23 4.43
CA ILE A 175 0.06 -1.22 3.85
C ILE A 175 -1.22 -0.54 3.34
N ASN A 176 -1.73 0.45 4.08
CA ASN A 176 -2.94 1.17 3.72
C ASN A 176 -2.71 2.22 2.64
N SER A 177 -1.57 2.92 2.61
CA SER A 177 -1.27 3.94 1.61
C SER A 177 -1.17 3.32 0.22
N TYR A 178 -0.50 2.17 0.11
CA TYR A 178 -0.41 1.44 -1.16
C TYR A 178 -1.70 0.72 -1.53
N ARG A 179 -2.47 0.23 -0.55
CA ARG A 179 -3.84 -0.21 -0.81
C ARG A 179 -4.71 0.92 -1.29
N SER A 180 -4.62 2.12 -0.72
CA SER A 180 -5.35 3.29 -1.19
C SER A 180 -4.82 3.79 -2.51
N GLU A 181 -3.55 3.59 -2.89
CA GLU A 181 -3.05 3.85 -4.25
C GLU A 181 -3.51 2.78 -5.25
N GLU A 182 -3.72 1.52 -4.87
CA GLU A 182 -4.39 0.52 -5.71
C GLU A 182 -5.90 0.79 -5.77
N THR A 183 -6.51 1.20 -4.66
CA THR A 183 -7.92 1.61 -4.67
C THR A 183 -8.10 2.97 -5.33
N ASP A 184 -7.10 3.85 -5.35
CA ASP A 184 -7.11 5.13 -6.06
C ASP A 184 -6.63 4.95 -7.48
N ASN A 185 -5.84 3.95 -7.87
CA ASN A 185 -5.63 3.63 -9.28
C ASN A 185 -6.84 2.85 -9.84
N LEU A 186 -7.59 2.12 -9.02
CA LEU A 186 -8.89 1.52 -9.36
C LEU A 186 -10.08 2.51 -9.14
N LYS A 187 -9.89 3.63 -8.42
CA LYS A 187 -10.85 4.75 -8.26
C LYS A 187 -10.43 6.02 -9.02
N GLN A 188 -9.26 6.04 -9.67
CA GLN A 188 -8.84 7.01 -10.70
C GLN A 188 -9.19 6.51 -12.10
N GLU A 189 -9.90 5.39 -12.18
CA GLU A 189 -11.02 5.26 -13.11
C GLU A 189 -12.37 5.38 -12.36
N SER A 190 -12.51 6.39 -11.50
CA SER A 190 -13.71 7.20 -11.67
C SER A 190 -13.52 7.73 -13.09
N PRO A 191 -14.34 7.36 -14.09
CA PRO A 191 -14.26 8.04 -15.37
C PRO A 191 -14.41 9.50 -14.98
N LYS A 192 -13.34 10.28 -15.17
CA LYS A 192 -13.50 11.72 -15.29
C LYS A 192 -14.52 11.79 -16.39
N MET A 193 -15.76 12.05 -16.00
CA MET A 193 -16.92 11.84 -16.84
C MET A 193 -16.74 12.86 -17.95
N LEU A 194 -16.04 12.44 -19.00
CA LEU A 194 -15.70 13.23 -20.16
C LEU A 194 -16.98 13.20 -21.00
N LEU A 195 -18.02 13.80 -20.43
CA LEU A 195 -19.20 14.14 -21.18
C LEU A 195 -18.74 15.06 -22.30
N SER A 196 -19.20 14.78 -23.51
CA SER A 196 -19.10 15.74 -24.59
C SER A 196 -19.67 17.10 -24.17
N GLU A 197 -19.18 18.17 -24.78
CA GLU A 197 -19.73 19.52 -24.56
C GLU A 197 -21.24 19.56 -24.84
N ASP A 198 -21.71 18.73 -25.77
CA ASP A 198 -23.11 18.58 -26.14
C ASP A 198 -23.94 17.89 -25.04
N ALA A 199 -23.42 16.82 -24.42
CA ALA A 199 -24.07 16.17 -23.29
C ALA A 199 -24.14 17.09 -22.06
N ILE A 200 -23.07 17.86 -21.80
CA ILE A 200 -23.07 18.88 -20.75
C ILE A 200 -24.11 19.96 -21.05
N PHE A 201 -24.21 20.42 -22.31
CA PHE A 201 -25.18 21.41 -22.73
C PHE A 201 -26.63 20.92 -22.51
N VAL A 202 -26.94 19.70 -22.95
CA VAL A 202 -28.27 19.09 -22.75
C VAL A 202 -28.59 18.94 -21.27
N LEU A 203 -27.64 18.46 -20.46
CA LEU A 203 -27.85 18.31 -19.01
C LEU A 203 -28.12 19.67 -18.34
N LYS A 204 -27.38 20.72 -18.71
CA LYS A 204 -27.58 22.06 -18.18
C LYS A 204 -28.96 22.60 -18.52
N MET A 205 -29.39 22.47 -19.78
CA MET A 205 -30.72 22.91 -20.18
C MET A 205 -31.83 22.13 -19.46
N ALA A 206 -31.67 20.81 -19.28
CA ALA A 206 -32.68 19.98 -18.60
C ALA A 206 -32.85 20.36 -17.12
N CYS A 207 -31.80 20.91 -16.51
CA CYS A 207 -31.79 21.29 -15.10
C CYS A 207 -32.11 22.78 -14.86
N GLU A 208 -32.19 23.61 -15.90
CA GLU A 208 -32.32 25.07 -15.79
C GLU A 208 -33.68 25.51 -15.22
N ASP A 209 -34.75 24.78 -15.56
CA ASP A 209 -36.13 25.06 -15.13
C ASP A 209 -36.60 24.17 -13.95
N GLU A 210 -35.67 23.47 -13.29
CA GLU A 210 -35.93 22.51 -12.21
C GLU A 210 -36.86 21.34 -12.60
N SER A 211 -37.26 21.22 -13.87
CA SER A 211 -38.18 20.17 -14.32
C SER A 211 -37.48 18.83 -14.53
N GLY A 212 -36.19 18.87 -14.91
CA GLY A 212 -35.40 17.67 -15.23
C GLY A 212 -35.92 16.90 -16.44
N GLY A 213 -36.88 17.43 -17.19
CA GLY A 213 -37.61 16.71 -18.23
C GLY A 213 -36.97 16.82 -19.60
N ILE A 214 -36.85 15.68 -20.29
CA ILE A 214 -36.41 15.60 -21.69
C ILE A 214 -37.44 14.78 -22.48
N LEU A 215 -37.85 15.27 -23.65
CA LEU A 215 -38.83 14.61 -24.51
C LEU A 215 -38.36 14.57 -25.96
N ILE A 216 -38.36 13.40 -26.59
CA ILE A 216 -38.13 13.23 -28.02
C ILE A 216 -39.49 13.27 -28.73
N LEU A 217 -39.63 14.03 -29.81
CA LEU A 217 -40.85 14.11 -30.62
C LEU A 217 -40.50 13.72 -32.05
N GLU A 218 -41.05 12.62 -32.52
CA GLU A 218 -40.93 12.18 -33.91
C GLU A 218 -42.17 12.59 -34.70
N HIS A 219 -41.99 13.35 -35.77
CA HIS A 219 -43.05 13.82 -36.67
C HIS A 219 -42.66 13.56 -38.14
N LEU A 220 -43.59 13.80 -39.07
CA LEU A 220 -43.38 13.52 -40.49
C LEU A 220 -42.20 14.31 -41.09
N ASP A 221 -41.95 15.52 -40.58
CA ASP A 221 -40.90 16.42 -41.06
C ASP A 221 -39.55 16.26 -40.32
N GLY A 222 -39.44 15.37 -39.32
CA GLY A 222 -38.20 15.17 -38.58
C GLY A 222 -38.34 14.66 -37.15
N THR A 223 -37.27 14.86 -36.37
CA THR A 223 -37.25 14.53 -34.94
C THR A 223 -36.74 15.74 -34.16
N ASP A 224 -37.53 16.17 -33.19
CA ASP A 224 -37.19 17.24 -32.26
C ASP A 224 -36.92 16.67 -30.87
N ILE A 225 -36.02 17.29 -30.12
CA ILE A 225 -35.68 16.94 -28.74
C ILE A 225 -35.95 18.16 -27.89
N HIS A 226 -37.00 18.09 -27.07
CA HIS A 226 -37.40 19.12 -26.13
C HIS A 226 -36.69 18.96 -24.79
N VAL A 227 -36.02 20.01 -24.34
CA VAL A 227 -35.26 20.06 -23.09
C VAL A 227 -35.47 21.43 -22.43
N GLY A 228 -35.92 21.48 -21.17
CA GLY A 228 -36.01 22.73 -20.41
C GLY A 228 -36.80 23.86 -21.10
N GLY A 229 -37.87 23.52 -21.83
CA GLY A 229 -38.69 24.48 -22.59
C GLY A 229 -38.15 24.90 -23.96
N GLN A 230 -36.98 24.41 -24.38
CA GLN A 230 -36.40 24.66 -25.71
C GLN A 230 -36.42 23.38 -26.56
N SER A 231 -36.37 23.52 -27.90
CA SER A 231 -36.29 22.40 -28.85
C SER A 231 -34.94 22.36 -29.56
N LEU A 232 -34.37 21.16 -29.66
CA LEU A 232 -33.10 20.85 -30.31
C LEU A 232 -33.35 19.81 -31.43
N GLY A 233 -32.74 19.97 -32.60
CA GLY A 233 -32.76 18.93 -33.66
C GLY A 233 -33.68 19.19 -34.86
N GLY A 234 -34.45 20.27 -34.90
CA GLY A 234 -35.37 20.57 -36.01
C GLY A 234 -34.77 21.06 -37.33
N GLY A 235 -33.44 21.13 -37.46
CA GLY A 235 -32.77 21.68 -38.67
C GLY A 235 -32.49 20.65 -39.76
N ASN A 236 -31.79 19.56 -39.41
CA ASN A 236 -31.40 18.51 -40.34
C ASN A 236 -31.02 17.21 -39.60
N ALA A 237 -30.92 16.10 -40.34
CA ALA A 237 -30.58 14.79 -39.78
C ALA A 237 -29.24 14.74 -39.01
N ARG A 238 -28.28 15.63 -39.32
CA ARG A 238 -26.99 15.70 -38.63
C ARG A 238 -27.15 16.29 -37.23
N GLU A 239 -27.95 17.32 -37.07
CA GLU A 239 -28.25 17.91 -35.76
C GLU A 239 -29.04 16.95 -34.87
N VAL A 240 -30.02 16.24 -35.43
CA VAL A 240 -30.74 15.19 -34.69
C VAL A 240 -29.77 14.12 -34.19
N ALA A 241 -28.87 13.62 -35.04
CA ALA A 241 -27.92 12.59 -34.67
C ALA A 241 -26.95 13.06 -33.57
N LYS A 242 -26.51 14.32 -33.64
CA LYS A 242 -25.68 14.97 -32.62
C LYS A 242 -26.35 14.91 -31.24
N TRP A 243 -27.60 15.36 -31.15
CA TRP A 243 -28.32 15.43 -29.87
C TRP A 243 -28.79 14.05 -29.38
N LYS A 244 -29.14 13.12 -30.27
CA LYS A 244 -29.39 11.71 -29.90
C LYS A 244 -28.14 11.07 -29.27
N SER A 245 -26.96 11.31 -29.85
CA SER A 245 -25.69 10.84 -29.28
C SER A 245 -25.43 11.41 -27.89
N ALA A 246 -25.75 12.69 -27.66
CA ALA A 246 -25.62 13.31 -26.34
C ALA A 246 -26.58 12.68 -25.31
N LEU A 247 -27.81 12.34 -25.69
CA LEU A 247 -28.76 11.64 -24.81
C LEU A 247 -28.31 10.21 -24.49
N ASP A 248 -27.82 9.47 -25.48
CA ASP A 248 -27.28 8.12 -25.28
C ASP A 248 -26.07 8.15 -24.34
N GLU A 249 -25.22 9.17 -24.48
CA GLU A 249 -24.11 9.43 -23.58
C GLU A 249 -24.59 9.70 -22.15
N LEU A 250 -25.55 10.59 -21.94
CA LEU A 250 -26.13 10.86 -20.61
C LEU A 250 -26.80 9.62 -20.00
N LYS A 251 -27.47 8.81 -20.82
CA LYS A 251 -28.15 7.58 -20.40
C LYS A 251 -27.17 6.47 -20.01
N SER A 252 -26.15 6.22 -20.83
CA SER A 252 -25.10 5.22 -20.56
C SER A 252 -24.35 5.50 -19.26
N ASN A 253 -24.31 6.78 -18.90
CA ASN A 253 -23.70 7.31 -17.70
C ASN A 253 -24.65 7.41 -16.48
N GLU A 254 -25.91 7.00 -16.65
CA GLU A 254 -26.98 7.03 -15.63
C GLU A 254 -27.33 8.44 -15.12
N LEU A 255 -27.05 9.48 -15.90
CA LEU A 255 -27.40 10.87 -15.57
C LEU A 255 -28.87 11.17 -15.89
N ILE A 256 -29.44 10.43 -16.85
CA ILE A 256 -30.86 10.47 -17.19
C ILE A 256 -31.43 9.06 -17.22
N SER A 257 -32.72 8.92 -16.92
CA SER A 257 -33.46 7.65 -16.95
C SER A 257 -34.73 7.77 -17.76
N SER A 258 -35.09 6.71 -18.50
CA SER A 258 -36.33 6.66 -19.28
C SER A 258 -37.54 6.53 -18.36
N ARG A 259 -38.57 7.37 -18.56
CA ARG A 259 -39.87 7.25 -17.89
C ARG A 259 -40.85 6.35 -18.63
N ASP A 260 -40.55 5.99 -19.88
CA ASP A 260 -41.41 5.17 -20.71
C ASP A 260 -40.68 3.96 -21.32
N TYR A 261 -41.47 2.99 -21.79
CA TYR A 261 -40.96 1.79 -22.47
C TYR A 261 -40.50 2.06 -23.91
N LYS A 262 -40.89 3.21 -24.49
CA LYS A 262 -40.52 3.59 -25.86
C LYS A 262 -39.19 4.34 -25.91
N GLY A 263 -38.66 4.82 -24.78
CA GLY A 263 -37.39 5.54 -24.75
C GLY A 263 -37.49 6.95 -25.32
N VAL A 264 -38.66 7.57 -25.16
CA VAL A 264 -39.00 8.87 -25.77
C VAL A 264 -39.08 9.96 -24.69
N GLN A 265 -39.31 9.59 -23.44
CA GLN A 265 -39.36 10.51 -22.31
C GLN A 265 -38.28 10.15 -21.28
N PHE A 266 -37.46 11.13 -20.92
CA PHE A 266 -36.40 10.96 -19.93
C PHE A 266 -36.52 11.99 -18.80
N GLU A 267 -35.94 11.64 -17.65
CA GLU A 267 -35.80 12.51 -16.50
C GLU A 267 -34.37 12.46 -15.97
N VAL A 268 -33.86 13.60 -15.50
CA VAL A 268 -32.55 13.72 -14.85
C VAL A 268 -32.56 12.98 -13.51
N THR A 269 -31.60 12.07 -13.33
CA THR A 269 -31.44 11.29 -12.09
C THR A 269 -30.78 12.12 -11.00
N HIS A 270 -30.80 11.65 -9.75
CA HIS A 270 -30.04 12.28 -8.66
C HIS A 270 -28.55 12.47 -9.00
N LYS A 271 -27.95 11.53 -9.75
CA LYS A 271 -26.57 11.61 -10.24
C LYS A 271 -26.39 12.77 -11.22
N GLY A 272 -27.36 12.97 -12.12
CA GLY A 272 -27.43 14.10 -13.04
C GLY A 272 -27.50 15.45 -12.32
N TRP A 273 -28.37 15.58 -11.33
CA TRP A 273 -28.49 16.80 -10.51
C TRP A 273 -27.21 17.13 -9.73
N THR A 274 -26.60 16.12 -9.11
CA THR A 274 -25.33 16.30 -8.38
C THR A 274 -24.22 16.78 -9.31
N LEU A 275 -24.15 16.25 -10.53
CA LEU A 275 -23.18 16.69 -11.53
C LEU A 275 -23.44 18.14 -11.95
N PHE A 276 -24.70 18.51 -12.21
CA PHE A 276 -25.08 19.89 -12.56
C PHE A 276 -24.68 20.90 -11.48
N GLU A 277 -24.88 20.60 -10.20
CA GLU A 277 -24.44 21.47 -9.09
C GLU A 277 -22.91 21.64 -9.06
N SER A 278 -22.17 20.56 -9.30
CA SER A 278 -20.70 20.63 -9.37
C SER A 278 -20.18 21.47 -10.54
N LEU A 279 -20.95 21.56 -11.64
CA LEU A 279 -20.64 22.36 -12.82
C LEU A 279 -20.98 23.86 -12.63
N LYS A 280 -21.87 24.22 -11.71
CA LYS A 280 -22.17 25.62 -11.34
C LYS A 280 -21.10 26.23 -10.44
N ASN A 281 -20.39 25.42 -9.65
CA ASN A 281 -19.39 25.84 -8.67
C ASN A 281 -17.95 25.95 -9.23
N LYS A 282 -17.78 25.87 -10.55
CA LYS A 282 -16.52 26.10 -11.28
C LYS A 282 -16.66 27.32 -12.18
#